data_AF-U9SFB3-F1
#
_entry.id   AF-U9SFB3-F1
#
_cell.length_a   1.000
_cell.length_b   1.000
_cell.length_c   1.000
_cell.angle_alpha   90.00
_cell.angle_beta   90.00
_cell.angle_gamma   90.00
#
_symmetry.space_group_name_H-M   'P 1'
#
loop_
_entity.id
_entity.type
_entity.pdbx_description
1 polymer ?
#
loop_
_entity_poly.entity_id
_entity_poly.type
_entity_poly.pdbx_seq_one_letter_code
_entity_poly.pdbx_strand_id
1 'polypeptide(L)'
;MACSKIFLGELPELLSEIIQYFRSDFSTLHSCSLVSRLWCRLAIPLLWENPFSIIPNKNYYSIEYHKIRFIETYLVKLNDNDKIKLYEFGINNLTPNTLFNYPSFIQYLDTRLISVFIEKWVVAVKKNENPSFTLIRNTQNLDFIKFIYKSLIKIFIENEAIIHTFDVKNRHKYFDVISELVLQSSNFICNIKNLYLEPYYSFKIGNINPLLKFLSSNCNSISSLYIPSFNKHKDSNTLIEYLSQLSQLIKSQKNLSKILFFYDFPHLTLLNSNCLNTLTTIIFYNIDFKNVNFLNEVFEQLNHLCQ
;
A
#
# COMPACT_ATOMS: atom_id res chain seq x y z
N MET A 1 49.99 -2.87 -9.60
CA MET A 1 48.55 -2.56 -9.45
C MET A 1 47.84 -3.79 -8.95
N ALA A 2 47.68 -3.92 -7.63
CA ALA A 2 46.87 -4.97 -7.03
C ALA A 2 45.40 -4.51 -7.11
N CYS A 3 44.74 -4.83 -8.22
CA CYS A 3 43.30 -4.59 -8.37
C CYS A 3 42.54 -5.47 -7.36
N SER A 4 42.26 -4.89 -6.20
CA SER A 4 40.99 -4.97 -5.49
C SER A 4 40.13 -6.21 -5.77
N LYS A 5 40.60 -7.40 -5.32
CA LYS A 5 39.68 -8.36 -4.71
C LYS A 5 39.26 -7.76 -3.36
N ILE A 6 38.42 -6.72 -3.40
CA ILE A 6 37.68 -6.37 -2.20
C ILE A 6 36.77 -7.56 -1.97
N PHE A 7 37.08 -8.33 -0.94
CA PHE A 7 36.23 -9.36 -0.40
C PHE A 7 34.96 -8.68 0.16
N LEU A 8 34.07 -8.22 -0.72
CA LEU A 8 32.74 -7.74 -0.32
C LEU A 8 31.89 -8.86 0.31
N GLY A 9 32.36 -10.12 0.23
CA GLY A 9 31.83 -11.24 0.99
C GLY A 9 32.25 -11.27 2.47
N GLU A 10 33.24 -10.48 2.89
CA GLU A 10 33.76 -10.45 4.27
C GLU A 10 33.12 -9.35 5.15
N LEU A 11 32.34 -8.42 4.56
CA LEU A 11 31.67 -7.34 5.29
C LEU A 11 30.18 -7.23 4.87
N PRO A 12 29.36 -8.25 5.19
CA PRO A 12 27.95 -8.30 4.82
C PRO A 12 27.13 -7.13 5.40
N GLU A 13 27.54 -6.55 6.54
CA GLU A 13 26.90 -5.39 7.15
C GLU A 13 27.01 -4.14 6.27
N LEU A 14 28.21 -3.82 5.78
CA LEU A 14 28.42 -2.69 4.87
C LEU A 14 27.67 -2.86 3.56
N LEU A 15 27.66 -4.08 3.02
CA LEU A 15 26.89 -4.36 1.81
C LEU A 15 25.38 -4.17 2.04
N SER A 16 24.88 -4.57 3.21
CA SER A 16 23.48 -4.37 3.57
C SER A 16 23.11 -2.89 3.60
N GLU A 17 23.97 -2.03 4.16
CA GLU A 17 23.77 -0.58 4.17
C GLU A 17 23.81 0.04 2.77
N ILE A 18 24.79 -0.36 1.95
CA ILE A 18 24.91 0.12 0.56
C ILE A 18 23.64 -0.21 -0.23
N ILE A 19 23.14 -1.45 -0.12
CA ILE A 19 21.96 -1.89 -0.86
C ILE A 19 20.69 -1.12 -0.45
N GLN A 20 20.58 -0.62 0.79
CA GLN A 20 19.45 0.22 1.20
C GLN A 20 19.35 1.53 0.42
N TYR A 21 20.47 2.10 -0.05
CA TYR A 21 20.43 3.31 -0.89
C TYR A 21 19.76 3.07 -2.25
N PHE A 22 19.67 1.81 -2.69
CA PHE A 22 19.00 1.43 -3.93
C PHE A 22 17.53 1.04 -3.74
N ARG A 23 16.97 1.16 -2.53
CA ARG A 23 15.60 0.70 -2.20
C ARG A 23 14.51 1.20 -3.15
N SER A 24 14.67 2.39 -3.72
CA SER A 24 13.74 2.98 -4.71
C SER A 24 14.18 2.81 -6.18
N ASP A 25 15.35 2.24 -6.43
CA ASP A 25 15.88 1.97 -7.78
C ASP A 25 15.79 0.48 -8.11
N PHE A 26 14.65 0.10 -8.67
CA PHE A 26 14.37 -1.27 -9.07
C PHE A 26 15.38 -1.82 -10.09
N SER A 27 15.88 -0.99 -11.00
CA SER A 27 16.83 -1.43 -12.04
C SER A 27 18.18 -1.80 -11.43
N THR A 28 18.66 -0.97 -10.50
CA THR A 28 19.89 -1.23 -9.78
C THR A 28 19.74 -2.44 -8.88
N LEU A 29 18.65 -2.55 -8.10
CA LEU A 29 18.39 -3.72 -7.27
C LEU A 29 18.28 -5.03 -8.08
N HIS A 30 17.64 -4.99 -9.26
CA HIS A 30 17.57 -6.15 -10.14
C HIS A 30 18.97 -6.56 -10.60
N SER A 31 19.80 -5.60 -11.00
CA SER A 31 21.20 -5.85 -11.38
C SER A 31 22.00 -6.44 -10.22
N CYS A 32 21.86 -5.89 -9.01
CA CYS A 32 22.43 -6.42 -7.77
C CYS A 32 22.04 -7.89 -7.53
N SER A 33 20.78 -8.23 -7.79
CA SER A 33 20.28 -9.59 -7.55
C SER A 33 20.95 -10.68 -8.38
N LEU A 34 21.60 -10.28 -9.49
CA LEU A 34 22.30 -11.16 -10.43
C LEU A 34 23.81 -11.25 -10.16
N VAL A 35 24.38 -10.43 -9.26
CA VAL A 35 25.83 -10.37 -9.01
C VAL A 35 26.35 -11.62 -8.30
N SER A 36 25.72 -12.00 -7.19
CA SER A 36 26.11 -13.17 -6.40
C SER A 36 24.97 -13.59 -5.45
N ARG A 37 25.08 -14.76 -4.81
CA ARG A 37 24.09 -15.25 -3.85
C ARG A 37 23.86 -14.28 -2.68
N LEU A 38 24.92 -13.60 -2.20
CA LEU A 38 24.82 -12.64 -1.09
C LEU A 38 24.03 -11.40 -1.53
N TRP A 39 24.40 -10.81 -2.67
CA TRP A 39 23.70 -9.65 -3.23
C TRP A 39 22.25 -9.97 -3.58
N CYS A 40 21.98 -11.17 -4.10
CA CYS A 40 20.63 -11.69 -4.35
C CYS A 40 19.78 -11.71 -3.06
N ARG A 41 20.31 -12.28 -1.98
CA ARG A 41 19.60 -12.36 -0.69
C ARG A 41 19.29 -10.99 -0.08
N LEU A 42 20.11 -9.97 -0.34
CA LEU A 42 19.90 -8.61 0.16
C LEU A 42 18.99 -7.78 -0.76
N ALA A 43 19.12 -7.92 -2.08
CA ALA A 43 18.36 -7.14 -3.04
C ALA A 43 16.91 -7.63 -3.21
N ILE A 44 16.67 -8.94 -3.15
CA ILE A 44 15.34 -9.53 -3.37
C ILE A 44 14.30 -9.03 -2.36
N PRO A 45 14.55 -8.98 -1.04
CA PRO A 45 13.60 -8.41 -0.09
C PRO A 45 13.20 -6.96 -0.43
N LEU A 46 14.15 -6.14 -0.88
CA LEU A 46 13.87 -4.74 -1.28
C LEU A 46 13.08 -4.66 -2.58
N LEU A 47 13.39 -5.48 -3.58
CA LEU A 47 12.64 -5.55 -4.84
C LEU A 47 11.18 -5.93 -4.62
N TRP A 48 10.93 -6.80 -3.64
CA TRP A 48 9.62 -7.36 -3.34
C TRP A 48 8.89 -6.65 -2.19
N GLU A 49 9.44 -5.54 -1.70
CA GLU A 49 8.78 -4.68 -0.72
C GLU A 49 7.53 -4.00 -1.28
N ASN A 50 7.62 -3.54 -2.52
CA ASN A 50 6.55 -2.89 -3.27
C ASN A 50 6.62 -3.20 -4.78
N PRO A 51 6.39 -4.46 -5.20
CA PRO A 51 6.54 -4.87 -6.59
C PRO A 51 5.51 -4.21 -7.53
N PHE A 52 4.41 -3.69 -6.99
CA PHE A 52 3.37 -2.99 -7.75
C PHE A 52 3.71 -1.52 -8.02
N SER A 53 4.80 -0.99 -7.46
CA SER A 53 5.26 0.39 -7.74
C SER A 53 6.00 0.55 -9.06
N ILE A 54 6.35 -0.55 -9.73
CA ILE A 54 7.07 -0.56 -11.01
C ILE A 54 6.12 -0.11 -12.12
N ILE A 55 5.84 1.19 -12.18
CA ILE A 55 5.06 1.76 -13.27
C ILE A 55 5.99 1.85 -14.49
N PRO A 56 5.66 1.20 -15.63
CA PRO A 56 6.43 1.38 -16.84
C PRO A 56 6.40 2.86 -17.23
N ASN A 57 7.55 3.52 -17.15
CA ASN A 57 7.72 4.86 -17.67
C ASN A 57 7.55 4.79 -19.20
N LYS A 58 6.66 5.63 -19.73
CA LYS A 58 6.24 5.76 -21.14
C LYS A 58 5.23 4.71 -21.61
N ASN A 59 4.01 5.20 -21.86
CA ASN A 59 2.84 4.54 -22.44
C ASN A 59 2.16 3.48 -21.55
N TYR A 60 1.06 3.91 -20.93
CA TYR A 60 0.14 3.11 -20.11
C TYR A 60 -0.38 1.82 -20.79
N TYR A 61 -0.21 1.71 -22.11
CA TYR A 61 -0.73 0.67 -22.98
C TYR A 61 0.29 -0.39 -23.43
N SER A 62 1.60 -0.15 -23.30
CA SER A 62 2.65 -1.12 -23.66
C SER A 62 3.20 -1.76 -22.38
N ILE A 63 2.44 -2.70 -21.83
CA ILE A 63 2.93 -3.56 -20.76
C ILE A 63 3.66 -4.71 -21.44
N GLU A 64 4.98 -4.71 -21.39
CA GLU A 64 5.74 -5.93 -21.68
C GLU A 64 5.30 -7.01 -20.67
N TYR A 65 4.78 -8.12 -21.20
CA TYR A 65 4.24 -9.26 -20.48
C TYR A 65 5.18 -9.76 -19.36
N HIS A 66 6.50 -9.60 -19.54
CA HIS A 66 7.53 -9.93 -18.55
C HIS A 66 7.37 -9.19 -17.20
N LYS A 67 6.70 -8.04 -17.16
CA LYS A 67 6.51 -7.22 -15.95
C LYS A 67 5.32 -7.64 -15.07
N ILE A 68 4.46 -8.59 -15.49
CA ILE A 68 3.27 -9.00 -14.72
C ILE A 68 3.45 -10.35 -13.99
N ARG A 69 4.64 -10.97 -14.07
CA ARG A 69 4.90 -12.28 -13.41
C ARG A 69 4.86 -12.23 -11.87
N PHE A 70 4.82 -11.04 -11.26
CA PHE A 70 4.68 -10.91 -9.81
C PHE A 70 3.41 -11.57 -9.28
N ILE A 71 2.28 -11.40 -9.99
CA ILE A 71 1.00 -11.99 -9.56
C ILE A 71 1.08 -13.51 -9.62
N GLU A 72 1.57 -14.08 -10.72
CA GLU A 72 1.78 -15.52 -10.87
C GLU A 72 2.68 -16.09 -9.76
N THR A 73 3.75 -15.37 -9.43
CA THR A 73 4.68 -15.76 -8.36
C THR A 73 3.96 -15.92 -7.02
N TYR A 74 3.00 -15.06 -6.71
CA TYR A 74 2.18 -15.19 -5.52
C TYR A 74 1.15 -16.30 -5.64
N LEU A 75 0.45 -16.41 -6.77
CA LEU A 75 -0.63 -17.38 -6.94
C LEU A 75 -0.15 -18.84 -6.87
N VAL A 76 1.14 -19.11 -7.10
CA VAL A 76 1.75 -20.43 -6.84
C VAL A 76 1.51 -20.92 -5.40
N LYS A 77 1.44 -20.00 -4.43
CA LYS A 77 1.23 -20.27 -3.00
C LYS A 77 -0.25 -20.49 -2.61
N LEU A 78 -1.19 -20.42 -3.56
CA LEU A 78 -2.58 -20.74 -3.27
C LEU A 78 -2.76 -22.17 -2.73
N ASN A 79 -3.70 -22.34 -1.81
CA ASN A 79 -4.18 -23.66 -1.42
C ASN A 79 -4.95 -24.34 -2.56
N ASP A 80 -5.19 -25.64 -2.43
CA ASP A 80 -5.78 -26.45 -3.51
C ASP A 80 -7.21 -26.01 -3.87
N ASN A 81 -8.01 -25.57 -2.90
CA ASN A 81 -9.37 -25.08 -3.16
C ASN A 81 -9.38 -23.78 -3.98
N ASP A 82 -8.49 -22.84 -3.64
CA ASP A 82 -8.35 -21.59 -4.38
C ASP A 82 -7.69 -21.84 -5.75
N LYS A 83 -6.82 -22.84 -5.89
CA LYS A 83 -6.32 -23.31 -7.20
C LYS A 83 -7.44 -23.87 -8.09
N ILE A 84 -8.37 -24.64 -7.53
CA ILE A 84 -9.56 -25.15 -8.26
C ILE A 84 -10.36 -23.99 -8.85
N LYS A 85 -10.66 -22.96 -8.04
CA LYS A 85 -11.35 -21.76 -8.52
C LYS A 85 -10.54 -21.02 -9.60
N LEU A 86 -9.22 -20.98 -9.46
CA LEU A 86 -8.35 -20.37 -10.45
C LEU A 86 -8.41 -21.10 -11.80
N TYR A 87 -8.50 -22.44 -11.80
CA TYR A 87 -8.76 -23.25 -12.99
C TYR A 87 -10.13 -22.97 -13.63
N GLU A 88 -11.18 -22.76 -12.82
CA GLU A 88 -12.51 -22.36 -13.33
C GLU A 88 -12.48 -21.03 -14.09
N PHE A 89 -11.53 -20.15 -13.76
CA PHE A 89 -11.28 -18.91 -14.48
C PHE A 89 -10.35 -19.04 -15.70
N GLY A 90 -9.96 -20.26 -16.08
CA GLY A 90 -9.13 -20.56 -17.25
C GLY A 90 -7.61 -20.60 -17.00
N ILE A 91 -7.17 -20.42 -15.75
CA ILE A 91 -5.75 -20.29 -15.44
C ILE A 91 -5.16 -21.63 -15.01
N ASN A 92 -4.48 -22.31 -15.94
CA ASN A 92 -4.08 -23.71 -15.74
C ASN A 92 -2.57 -23.94 -15.53
N ASN A 93 -1.71 -22.96 -15.83
CA ASN A 93 -0.25 -23.15 -15.86
C ASN A 93 0.52 -22.15 -14.99
N LEU A 94 0.40 -22.27 -13.66
CA LEU A 94 1.31 -21.57 -12.74
C LEU A 94 2.59 -22.40 -12.58
N THR A 95 3.74 -21.81 -12.88
CA THR A 95 5.03 -22.51 -12.77
C THR A 95 5.57 -22.45 -11.33
N PRO A 96 5.78 -23.59 -10.63
CA PRO A 96 5.92 -23.62 -9.17
C PRO A 96 7.30 -23.22 -8.60
N ASN A 97 8.22 -22.68 -9.40
CA ASN A 97 9.61 -22.50 -8.95
C ASN A 97 9.82 -21.13 -8.30
N THR A 98 9.59 -21.04 -6.99
CA THR A 98 9.97 -19.86 -6.18
C THR A 98 11.16 -20.20 -5.28
N LEU A 99 12.24 -19.41 -5.41
CA LEU A 99 13.46 -19.58 -4.60
C LEU A 99 13.32 -18.97 -3.20
N PHE A 100 12.47 -17.94 -3.07
CA PHE A 100 12.26 -17.19 -1.85
C PHE A 100 10.78 -17.17 -1.47
N ASN A 101 10.51 -16.89 -0.20
CA ASN A 101 9.16 -16.56 0.26
C ASN A 101 8.79 -15.12 -0.12
N TYR A 102 8.62 -14.85 -1.41
CA TYR A 102 8.30 -13.51 -1.92
C TYR A 102 7.09 -12.83 -1.24
N PRO A 103 5.98 -13.53 -0.92
CA PRO A 103 4.88 -12.94 -0.14
C PRO A 103 5.32 -12.23 1.15
N SER A 104 6.27 -12.82 1.89
CA SER A 104 6.71 -12.31 3.20
C SER A 104 7.45 -10.98 3.12
N PHE A 105 7.94 -10.60 1.95
CA PHE A 105 8.71 -9.37 1.76
C PHE A 105 7.86 -8.13 1.54
N ILE A 106 6.55 -8.27 1.30
CA ILE A 106 5.65 -7.13 1.10
C ILE A 106 5.61 -6.26 2.36
N GLN A 107 5.96 -4.98 2.23
CA GLN A 107 5.83 -3.98 3.31
C GLN A 107 5.05 -2.74 2.88
N TYR A 108 4.81 -2.54 1.59
CA TYR A 108 3.99 -1.46 1.05
C TYR A 108 2.74 -2.02 0.38
N LEU A 109 1.57 -1.57 0.82
CA LEU A 109 0.28 -1.96 0.25
C LEU A 109 -0.43 -0.74 -0.35
N ASP A 110 -0.32 -0.53 -1.67
CA ASP A 110 -1.15 0.45 -2.42
C ASP A 110 -2.36 -0.27 -3.01
N THR A 111 -3.54 -0.01 -2.47
CA THR A 111 -4.76 -0.72 -2.90
C THR A 111 -5.11 -0.45 -4.36
N ARG A 112 -4.83 0.76 -4.86
CA ARG A 112 -5.12 1.13 -6.25
C ARG A 112 -4.14 0.50 -7.21
N LEU A 113 -2.84 0.53 -6.91
CA LEU A 113 -1.83 -0.08 -7.79
C LEU A 113 -2.06 -1.58 -7.89
N ILE A 114 -2.32 -2.27 -6.77
CA ILE A 114 -2.66 -3.69 -6.78
C ILE A 114 -3.88 -3.95 -7.68
N SER A 115 -4.96 -3.20 -7.51
CA SER A 115 -6.13 -3.34 -8.41
C SER A 115 -5.77 -3.12 -9.88
N VAL A 116 -4.97 -2.11 -10.20
CA VAL A 116 -4.55 -1.82 -11.59
C VAL A 116 -3.71 -2.96 -12.17
N PHE A 117 -2.80 -3.52 -11.38
CA PHE A 117 -1.97 -4.64 -11.83
C PHE A 117 -2.78 -5.91 -12.02
N ILE A 118 -3.74 -6.20 -11.14
CA ILE A 118 -4.65 -7.33 -11.29
C ILE A 118 -5.52 -7.15 -12.55
N GLU A 119 -6.12 -5.97 -12.75
CA GLU A 119 -6.88 -5.65 -13.96
C GLU A 119 -6.06 -5.93 -15.23
N LYS A 120 -4.81 -5.44 -15.25
CA LYS A 120 -3.88 -5.63 -16.36
C LYS A 120 -3.51 -7.09 -16.58
N TRP A 121 -3.24 -7.83 -15.52
CA TRP A 121 -2.93 -9.25 -15.56
C TRP A 121 -4.10 -10.06 -16.10
N VAL A 122 -5.31 -9.85 -15.58
CA VAL A 122 -6.52 -10.53 -16.03
C VAL A 122 -6.74 -10.29 -17.53
N VAL A 123 -6.57 -9.05 -18.01
CA VAL A 123 -6.67 -8.73 -19.44
C VAL A 123 -5.58 -9.46 -20.24
N ALA A 124 -4.35 -9.50 -19.75
CA ALA A 124 -3.23 -10.15 -20.44
C ALA A 124 -3.43 -11.66 -20.58
N VAL A 125 -3.88 -12.33 -19.52
CA VAL A 125 -4.09 -13.78 -19.56
C VAL A 125 -5.28 -14.15 -20.46
N LYS A 126 -6.38 -13.39 -20.41
CA LYS A 126 -7.56 -13.64 -21.27
C LYS A 126 -7.33 -13.34 -22.75
N LYS A 127 -6.45 -12.39 -23.09
CA LYS A 127 -6.08 -12.12 -24.49
C LYS A 127 -5.41 -13.33 -25.16
N ASN A 128 -4.66 -14.13 -24.41
CA ASN A 128 -4.01 -15.33 -24.93
C ASN A 128 -5.01 -16.45 -25.23
N GLU A 129 -6.22 -16.40 -24.68
CA GLU A 129 -7.29 -17.38 -24.94
C GLU A 129 -8.17 -17.02 -26.15
N ASN A 130 -8.32 -15.72 -26.49
CA ASN A 130 -9.02 -15.28 -27.71
C ASN A 130 -8.73 -13.80 -28.08
N PRO A 131 -8.22 -13.50 -29.30
CA PRO A 131 -7.94 -12.13 -29.74
C PRO A 131 -9.18 -11.27 -30.01
N SER A 132 -10.37 -11.87 -30.06
CA SER A 132 -11.67 -11.20 -30.31
C SER A 132 -12.33 -10.61 -29.05
N PHE A 133 -11.79 -10.85 -27.85
CA PHE A 133 -12.31 -10.23 -26.61
C PHE A 133 -11.84 -8.78 -26.46
N THR A 134 -12.34 -7.91 -27.33
CA THR A 134 -12.37 -6.47 -27.08
C THR A 134 -13.29 -6.19 -25.90
N LEU A 135 -12.71 -6.04 -24.71
CA LEU A 135 -13.18 -5.15 -23.64
C LEU A 135 -14.64 -5.31 -23.17
N ILE A 136 -15.20 -6.52 -23.21
CA ILE A 136 -16.47 -6.77 -22.52
C ILE A 136 -16.17 -6.89 -21.02
N ARG A 137 -16.36 -5.77 -20.28
CA ARG A 137 -16.42 -5.74 -18.81
C ARG A 137 -17.67 -6.48 -18.33
N ASN A 138 -17.67 -7.81 -18.43
CA ASN A 138 -18.69 -8.65 -17.82
C ASN A 138 -18.48 -8.79 -16.31
N THR A 139 -19.55 -9.07 -15.58
CA THR A 139 -19.56 -9.40 -14.14
C THR A 139 -18.53 -10.46 -13.76
N GLN A 140 -18.35 -11.49 -14.60
CA GLN A 140 -17.35 -12.54 -14.41
C GLN A 140 -15.90 -12.01 -14.31
N ASN A 141 -15.56 -10.95 -15.06
CA ASN A 141 -14.23 -10.33 -14.95
C ASN A 141 -14.05 -9.60 -13.61
N LEU A 142 -15.13 -9.01 -13.10
CA LEU A 142 -15.12 -8.35 -11.79
C LEU A 142 -14.94 -9.39 -10.68
N ASP A 143 -15.68 -10.50 -10.73
CA ASP A 143 -15.58 -11.58 -9.75
C ASP A 143 -14.19 -12.20 -9.74
N PHE A 144 -13.60 -12.39 -10.93
CA PHE A 144 -12.22 -12.86 -11.05
C PHE A 144 -11.21 -11.88 -10.45
N ILE A 145 -11.32 -10.58 -10.76
CA ILE A 145 -10.42 -9.55 -10.17
C ILE A 145 -10.57 -9.52 -8.65
N LYS A 146 -11.80 -9.59 -8.13
CA LYS A 146 -12.07 -9.64 -6.68
C LYS A 146 -11.45 -10.89 -6.05
N PHE A 147 -11.60 -12.05 -6.69
CA PHE A 147 -11.00 -13.31 -6.25
C PHE A 147 -9.48 -13.19 -6.15
N ILE A 148 -8.81 -12.76 -7.22
CA ILE A 148 -7.35 -12.59 -7.23
C ILE A 148 -6.89 -11.62 -6.15
N TYR A 149 -7.58 -10.50 -5.98
CA TYR A 149 -7.23 -9.54 -4.93
C TYR A 149 -7.31 -10.20 -3.55
N LYS A 150 -8.45 -10.85 -3.21
CA LYS A 150 -8.63 -11.54 -1.92
C LYS A 150 -7.57 -12.62 -1.70
N SER A 151 -7.28 -13.40 -2.74
CA SER A 151 -6.22 -14.42 -2.73
C SER A 151 -4.85 -13.84 -2.41
N LEU A 152 -4.47 -12.72 -3.02
CA LEU A 152 -3.18 -12.07 -2.72
C LEU A 152 -3.09 -11.63 -1.27
N ILE A 153 -4.15 -10.99 -0.74
CA ILE A 153 -4.20 -10.59 0.67
C ILE A 153 -4.05 -11.80 1.60
N LYS A 154 -4.80 -12.87 1.35
CA LYS A 154 -4.71 -14.12 2.11
C LYS A 154 -3.30 -14.70 2.08
N ILE A 155 -2.68 -14.77 0.89
CA ILE A 155 -1.28 -15.22 0.72
C ILE A 155 -0.32 -14.37 1.56
N PHE A 156 -0.47 -13.04 1.56
CA PHE A 156 0.41 -12.17 2.34
C PHE A 156 0.25 -12.43 3.85
N ILE A 157 -0.98 -12.61 4.33
CA ILE A 157 -1.28 -12.91 5.73
C ILE A 157 -0.73 -14.28 6.14
N GLU A 158 -0.97 -15.33 5.35
CA GLU A 158 -0.52 -16.70 5.61
C GLU A 158 1.01 -16.83 5.60
N ASN A 159 1.71 -15.92 4.91
CA ASN A 159 3.16 -15.88 4.86
C ASN A 159 3.75 -14.81 5.80
N GLU A 160 2.99 -14.38 6.80
CA GLU A 160 3.44 -13.50 7.89
C GLU A 160 4.03 -12.17 7.41
N ALA A 161 3.56 -11.65 6.27
CA ALA A 161 3.97 -10.33 5.80
C ALA A 161 3.57 -9.26 6.83
N ILE A 162 4.34 -8.18 6.89
CA ILE A 162 4.07 -7.05 7.80
C ILE A 162 4.10 -5.75 6.99
N ILE A 163 2.97 -5.06 6.94
CA ILE A 163 2.87 -3.79 6.24
C ILE A 163 3.39 -2.66 7.13
N HIS A 164 4.33 -1.89 6.58
CA HIS A 164 4.81 -0.63 7.19
C HIS A 164 4.21 0.60 6.52
N THR A 165 3.83 0.49 5.25
CA THR A 165 3.16 1.58 4.53
C THR A 165 1.86 1.09 3.91
N PHE A 166 0.75 1.67 4.34
CA PHE A 166 -0.57 1.36 3.81
C PHE A 166 -1.15 2.57 3.09
N ASP A 167 -1.45 2.40 1.82
CA ASP A 167 -1.92 3.45 0.93
C ASP A 167 -3.29 3.07 0.38
N VAL A 168 -4.30 3.67 1.01
CA VAL A 168 -5.71 3.38 0.80
C VAL A 168 -6.26 4.34 -0.24
N LYS A 169 -6.24 3.89 -1.49
CA LYS A 169 -6.79 4.58 -2.65
C LYS A 169 -7.95 3.79 -3.21
N ASN A 170 -9.15 4.36 -3.12
CA ASN A 170 -10.35 3.65 -3.54
C ASN A 170 -10.70 3.90 -5.02
N ARG A 171 -10.83 2.82 -5.78
CA ARG A 171 -11.61 2.80 -7.04
C ARG A 171 -12.90 2.02 -6.77
N HIS A 172 -14.03 2.67 -7.08
CA HIS A 172 -15.44 2.25 -6.93
C HIS A 172 -15.83 0.79 -7.24
N LYS A 173 -14.93 -0.07 -7.72
CA LYS A 173 -15.22 -1.42 -8.22
C LYS A 173 -14.76 -2.58 -7.33
N TYR A 174 -13.90 -2.33 -6.33
CA TYR A 174 -13.22 -3.40 -5.58
C TYR A 174 -13.44 -3.36 -4.05
N PHE A 175 -14.41 -2.57 -3.58
CA PHE A 175 -14.50 -2.19 -2.18
C PHE A 175 -15.17 -3.21 -1.23
N ASP A 176 -15.05 -4.49 -1.53
CA ASP A 176 -15.32 -5.58 -0.56
C ASP A 176 -14.03 -6.09 0.10
N VAL A 177 -12.85 -5.70 -0.40
CA VAL A 177 -11.57 -6.23 0.09
C VAL A 177 -11.05 -5.52 1.34
N ILE A 178 -11.38 -4.23 1.54
CA ILE A 178 -11.05 -3.55 2.79
C ILE A 178 -11.82 -4.18 3.96
N SER A 179 -13.09 -4.53 3.73
CA SER A 179 -13.88 -5.29 4.70
C SER A 179 -13.22 -6.65 4.98
N GLU A 180 -12.72 -7.35 3.97
CA GLU A 180 -12.00 -8.62 4.13
C GLU A 180 -10.72 -8.46 4.99
N LEU A 181 -9.91 -7.43 4.71
CA LEU A 181 -8.70 -7.09 5.48
C LEU A 181 -9.01 -6.82 6.95
N VAL A 182 -10.08 -6.06 7.22
CA VAL A 182 -10.54 -5.72 8.56
C VAL A 182 -11.12 -6.95 9.28
N LEU A 183 -11.92 -7.77 8.58
CA LEU A 183 -12.55 -8.97 9.13
C LEU A 183 -11.51 -10.04 9.50
N GLN A 184 -10.43 -10.15 8.74
CA GLN A 184 -9.37 -11.13 9.03
C GLN A 184 -8.50 -10.73 10.23
N SER A 185 -8.64 -9.51 10.77
CA SER A 185 -8.06 -9.04 12.04
C SER A 185 -6.59 -9.40 12.28
N SER A 186 -5.79 -9.43 11.21
CA SER A 186 -4.45 -9.99 11.24
C SER A 186 -3.39 -8.95 11.61
N ASN A 187 -2.28 -9.41 12.20
CA ASN A 187 -1.07 -8.62 12.48
C ASN A 187 -0.50 -7.92 11.22
N PHE A 188 -0.95 -8.31 10.04
CA PHE A 188 -0.58 -7.79 8.73
C PHE A 188 -0.63 -6.25 8.64
N ILE A 189 -1.63 -5.60 9.25
CA ILE A 189 -1.82 -4.14 9.22
C ILE A 189 -1.72 -3.44 10.59
N CYS A 190 -1.36 -4.15 11.66
CA CYS A 190 -1.30 -3.56 13.01
C CYS A 190 0.00 -2.76 13.27
N ASN A 191 1.03 -2.96 12.44
CA ASN A 191 2.36 -2.34 12.58
C ASN A 191 2.66 -1.30 11.49
N ILE A 192 1.62 -0.64 10.98
CA ILE A 192 1.74 0.40 9.96
C ILE A 192 2.40 1.64 10.57
N LYS A 193 3.44 2.14 9.89
CA LYS A 193 4.12 3.40 10.22
C LYS A 193 3.59 4.57 9.38
N ASN A 194 3.31 4.32 8.10
CA ASN A 194 2.84 5.33 7.16
C ASN A 194 1.44 4.96 6.65
N LEU A 195 0.45 5.81 6.91
CA LEU A 195 -0.91 5.63 6.43
C LEU A 195 -1.29 6.77 5.47
N TYR A 196 -1.63 6.40 4.23
CA TYR A 196 -2.16 7.33 3.24
C TYR A 196 -3.63 7.02 2.99
N LEU A 197 -4.48 8.00 3.26
CA LEU A 197 -5.91 7.93 2.97
C LEU A 197 -6.16 8.86 1.78
N GLU A 198 -6.38 8.35 0.57
CA GLU A 198 -6.59 9.19 -0.63
C GLU A 198 -7.86 8.76 -1.40
N PRO A 199 -9.00 9.45 -1.20
CA PRO A 199 -10.24 9.25 -1.92
C PRO A 199 -10.11 9.95 -3.27
N TYR A 200 -10.31 9.18 -4.34
CA TYR A 200 -10.26 9.71 -5.70
C TYR A 200 -11.44 10.65 -5.97
N TYR A 201 -11.22 11.64 -6.84
CA TYR A 201 -12.04 12.84 -7.13
C TYR A 201 -13.58 12.73 -7.26
N SER A 202 -14.18 11.54 -7.30
CA SER A 202 -15.63 11.29 -7.44
C SER A 202 -16.26 10.49 -6.29
N PHE A 203 -15.57 10.37 -5.16
CA PHE A 203 -15.95 9.42 -4.11
C PHE A 203 -16.91 10.00 -3.06
N LYS A 204 -18.08 9.37 -2.87
CA LYS A 204 -18.68 9.26 -1.53
C LYS A 204 -17.74 8.36 -0.74
N ILE A 205 -17.25 8.72 0.45
CA ILE A 205 -16.56 7.78 1.34
C ILE A 205 -17.43 6.52 1.50
N GLY A 206 -17.24 5.53 0.63
CA GLY A 206 -17.57 4.14 0.88
C GLY A 206 -16.84 3.77 2.14
N ASN A 207 -17.60 3.21 3.07
CA ASN A 207 -17.34 3.09 4.50
C ASN A 207 -15.88 2.73 4.81
N ILE A 208 -14.99 3.72 4.91
CA ILE A 208 -13.61 3.52 5.43
C ILE A 208 -13.64 3.46 6.95
N ASN A 209 -14.76 3.85 7.57
CA ASN A 209 -14.95 3.87 9.02
C ASN A 209 -14.64 2.53 9.69
N PRO A 210 -14.99 1.34 9.13
CA PRO A 210 -14.59 0.06 9.70
C PRO A 210 -13.07 -0.11 9.73
N LEU A 211 -12.37 0.36 8.69
CA LEU A 211 -10.91 0.35 8.67
C LEU A 211 -10.33 1.34 9.69
N LEU A 212 -10.84 2.57 9.73
CA LEU A 212 -10.39 3.57 10.71
C LEU A 212 -10.62 3.09 12.15
N LYS A 213 -11.79 2.49 12.43
CA LYS A 213 -12.14 1.90 13.72
C LYS A 213 -11.24 0.71 14.07
N PHE A 214 -10.95 -0.15 13.10
CA PHE A 214 -10.00 -1.25 13.30
C PHE A 214 -8.61 -0.74 13.64
N LEU A 215 -8.08 0.20 12.84
CA LEU A 215 -6.75 0.76 13.04
C LEU A 215 -6.66 1.55 14.34
N SER A 216 -7.69 2.31 14.72
CA SER A 216 -7.69 3.04 15.99
C SER A 216 -7.61 2.10 17.20
N SER A 217 -8.19 0.90 17.09
CA SER A 217 -8.26 -0.08 18.17
C SER A 217 -7.04 -1.00 18.25
N ASN A 218 -6.38 -1.27 17.11
CA ASN A 218 -5.33 -2.29 17.00
C ASN A 218 -3.96 -1.75 16.59
N CYS A 219 -3.87 -0.51 16.09
CA CYS A 219 -2.64 0.09 15.60
C CYS A 219 -2.32 1.37 16.37
N ASN A 220 -1.13 1.40 16.99
CA ASN A 220 -0.61 2.57 17.72
C ASN A 220 0.79 3.01 17.23
N SER A 221 1.21 2.46 16.07
CA SER A 221 2.55 2.61 15.51
C SER A 221 2.62 3.61 14.36
N ILE A 222 1.51 4.24 13.97
CA ILE A 222 1.47 5.20 12.86
C ILE A 222 2.26 6.44 13.25
N SER A 223 3.34 6.69 12.52
CA SER A 223 4.21 7.86 12.67
C SER A 223 3.95 8.92 11.61
N SER A 224 3.42 8.54 10.43
CA SER A 224 3.07 9.45 9.35
C SER A 224 1.65 9.20 8.86
N LEU A 225 0.80 10.23 8.88
CA LEU A 225 -0.60 10.16 8.47
C LEU A 225 -0.90 11.20 7.39
N TYR A 226 -1.39 10.74 6.24
CA TYR A 226 -1.90 11.61 5.18
C TYR A 226 -3.43 11.57 5.17
N ILE A 227 -4.02 12.75 5.36
CA ILE A 227 -5.46 12.96 5.48
C ILE A 227 -5.94 13.70 4.22
N PRO A 228 -6.94 13.14 3.53
CA PRO A 228 -7.44 13.68 2.29
C PRO A 228 -8.50 14.76 2.51
N SER A 229 -8.90 15.38 1.40
CA SER A 229 -10.10 16.21 1.38
C SER A 229 -11.36 15.39 1.66
N PHE A 230 -12.22 15.94 2.50
CA PHE A 230 -13.54 15.44 2.87
C PHE A 230 -14.66 16.45 2.54
N ASN A 231 -14.37 17.62 1.98
CA ASN A 231 -15.38 18.63 1.64
C ASN A 231 -16.33 18.30 0.47
N LYS A 232 -16.28 17.09 -0.10
CA LYS A 232 -17.22 16.64 -1.15
C LYS A 232 -18.43 15.86 -0.62
N HIS A 233 -18.60 15.76 0.70
CA HIS A 233 -19.76 15.11 1.30
C HIS A 233 -21.02 15.97 1.18
N LYS A 234 -22.04 15.43 0.52
CA LYS A 234 -23.40 16.02 0.50
C LYS A 234 -24.20 15.73 1.79
N ASP A 235 -23.72 14.83 2.66
CA ASP A 235 -24.40 14.40 3.88
C ASP A 235 -23.53 14.68 5.12
N SER A 236 -24.02 15.56 6.00
CA SER A 236 -23.36 15.98 7.22
C SER A 236 -23.10 14.84 8.21
N ASN A 237 -23.98 13.84 8.27
CA ASN A 237 -23.85 12.75 9.24
C ASN A 237 -22.65 11.85 8.92
N THR A 238 -22.46 11.53 7.64
CA THR A 238 -21.31 10.73 7.19
C THR A 238 -19.97 11.44 7.45
N LEU A 239 -19.95 12.76 7.35
CA LEU A 239 -18.77 13.57 7.63
C LEU A 239 -18.46 13.59 9.14
N ILE A 240 -19.48 13.78 9.99
CA ILE A 240 -19.32 13.74 11.45
C ILE A 240 -18.77 12.38 11.90
N GLU A 241 -19.32 11.29 11.36
CA GLU A 241 -18.84 9.94 11.68
C GLU A 241 -17.38 9.75 11.25
N TYR A 242 -17.03 10.13 10.02
CA TYR A 242 -15.65 10.06 9.52
C TYR A 242 -14.68 10.87 10.39
N LEU A 243 -15.00 12.12 10.72
CA LEU A 243 -14.17 12.98 11.57
C LEU A 243 -14.02 12.42 12.98
N SER A 244 -15.07 11.79 13.52
CA SER A 244 -15.04 11.10 14.81
C SER A 244 -14.08 9.91 14.78
N GLN A 245 -14.16 9.06 13.74
CA GLN A 245 -13.25 7.92 13.58
C GLN A 245 -11.81 8.36 13.34
N LEU A 246 -11.60 9.40 12.55
CA LEU A 246 -10.29 10.00 12.33
C LEU A 246 -9.71 10.55 13.64
N SER A 247 -10.52 11.21 14.48
CA SER A 247 -10.11 11.67 15.80
C SER A 247 -9.65 10.51 16.69
N GLN A 248 -10.39 9.42 16.71
CA GLN A 248 -10.02 8.22 17.47
C GLN A 248 -8.71 7.61 16.96
N LEU A 249 -8.53 7.55 15.63
CA LEU A 249 -7.30 7.06 15.03
C LEU A 249 -6.09 7.90 15.46
N ILE A 250 -6.17 9.22 15.36
CA ILE A 250 -5.08 10.12 15.76
C ILE A 250 -4.76 9.98 17.26
N LYS A 251 -5.79 9.93 18.11
CA LYS A 251 -5.65 9.80 19.56
C LYS A 251 -5.00 8.49 20.00
N SER A 252 -5.17 7.41 19.25
CA SER A 252 -4.61 6.11 19.62
C SER A 252 -3.13 5.94 19.27
N GLN A 253 -2.54 6.87 18.50
CA GLN A 253 -1.13 6.77 18.10
C GLN A 253 -0.19 7.29 19.19
N LYS A 254 0.94 6.58 19.38
CA LYS A 254 1.95 6.97 20.39
C LYS A 254 3.00 7.93 19.84
N ASN A 255 3.45 7.71 18.61
CA ASN A 255 4.62 8.38 18.01
C ASN A 255 4.27 9.08 16.69
N LEU A 256 3.07 9.63 16.58
CA LEU A 256 2.63 10.35 15.39
C LEU A 256 3.45 11.63 15.22
N SER A 257 4.41 11.60 14.30
CA SER A 257 5.40 12.68 14.11
C SER A 257 5.12 13.52 12.87
N LYS A 258 4.39 12.99 11.90
CA LYS A 258 4.08 13.68 10.64
C LYS A 258 2.59 13.56 10.31
N ILE A 259 1.94 14.70 10.04
CA ILE A 259 0.58 14.73 9.50
C ILE A 259 0.55 15.61 8.26
N LEU A 260 -0.15 15.17 7.21
CA LEU A 260 -0.44 15.97 6.02
C LEU A 260 -1.95 16.13 5.84
N PHE A 261 -2.38 17.36 5.61
CA PHE A 261 -3.77 17.72 5.32
C PHE A 261 -3.90 18.23 3.88
N PHE A 262 -4.87 17.68 3.13
CA PHE A 262 -5.10 18.00 1.73
C PHE A 262 -6.46 18.67 1.53
N TYR A 263 -6.48 19.91 1.02
CA TYR A 263 -7.63 20.83 0.89
C TYR A 263 -8.38 21.22 2.18
N ASP A 264 -8.49 20.33 3.17
CA ASP A 264 -9.29 20.53 4.37
C ASP A 264 -8.46 20.35 5.65
N PHE A 265 -8.68 21.19 6.66
CA PHE A 265 -7.96 21.14 7.93
C PHE A 265 -8.91 20.97 9.13
N PRO A 266 -9.10 19.74 9.64
CA PRO A 266 -9.94 19.45 10.79
C PRO A 266 -9.20 19.77 12.11
N HIS A 267 -9.02 21.07 12.39
CA HIS A 267 -8.25 21.56 13.53
C HIS A 267 -8.67 20.99 14.90
N LEU A 268 -9.97 20.89 15.18
CA LEU A 268 -10.48 20.33 16.43
C LEU A 268 -10.05 18.87 16.65
N THR A 269 -9.88 18.11 15.56
CA THR A 269 -9.41 16.72 15.62
C THR A 269 -7.97 16.65 16.10
N LEU A 270 -7.15 17.62 15.69
CA LEU A 270 -5.73 17.72 16.04
C LEU A 270 -5.55 18.28 17.46
N LEU A 271 -6.21 19.39 17.80
CA LEU A 271 -6.11 20.06 19.09
C LEU A 271 -6.49 19.15 20.27
N ASN A 272 -7.49 18.30 20.07
CA ASN A 272 -7.96 17.39 21.12
C ASN A 272 -7.13 16.11 21.25
N SER A 273 -5.97 16.00 20.59
CA SER A 273 -5.18 14.78 20.55
C SER A 273 -3.89 14.88 21.37
N ASN A 274 -3.45 13.75 21.92
CA ASN A 274 -2.20 13.68 22.70
C ASN A 274 -0.94 13.74 21.81
N CYS A 275 -1.09 13.82 20.49
CA CYS A 275 0.04 13.76 19.56
C CYS A 275 0.77 15.10 19.38
N LEU A 276 0.26 16.21 19.93
CA LEU A 276 0.91 17.52 19.83
C LEU A 276 2.36 17.51 20.33
N ASN A 277 2.67 16.70 21.35
CA ASN A 277 4.02 16.57 21.89
C ASN A 277 4.97 15.71 21.03
N THR A 278 4.43 14.90 20.12
CA THR A 278 5.23 13.97 19.29
C THR A 278 5.27 14.37 17.81
N LEU A 279 4.35 15.24 17.38
CA LEU A 279 4.39 15.86 16.07
C LEU A 279 5.68 16.64 15.89
N THR A 280 6.26 16.59 14.69
CA THR A 280 7.45 17.35 14.30
C THR A 280 7.24 18.02 12.95
N THR A 281 6.32 17.50 12.14
CA THR A 281 6.03 17.99 10.80
C THR A 281 4.54 18.01 10.56
N ILE A 282 4.00 19.19 10.23
CA ILE A 282 2.63 19.34 9.72
C ILE A 282 2.73 19.92 8.31
N ILE A 283 2.15 19.22 7.33
CA ILE A 283 2.16 19.64 5.93
C ILE A 283 0.74 20.02 5.52
N PHE A 284 0.59 21.24 5.01
CA PHE A 284 -0.65 21.73 4.45
C PHE A 284 -0.54 21.77 2.94
N TYR A 285 -1.44 21.09 2.23
CA TYR A 285 -1.44 21.06 0.76
C TYR A 285 -2.78 21.56 0.21
N ASN A 286 -2.75 22.59 -0.63
CA ASN A 286 -3.92 23.22 -1.24
C ASN A 286 -5.01 23.66 -0.24
N ILE A 287 -4.63 24.06 0.97
CA ILE A 287 -5.57 24.53 2.00
C ILE A 287 -5.80 26.03 1.84
N ASP A 288 -7.08 26.43 1.86
CA ASP A 288 -7.47 27.84 1.90
C ASP A 288 -7.48 28.34 3.35
N PHE A 289 -6.51 29.20 3.69
CA PHE A 289 -6.40 29.79 5.01
C PHE A 289 -7.21 31.08 5.21
N LYS A 290 -7.94 31.56 4.21
CA LYS A 290 -8.63 32.87 4.26
C LYS A 290 -9.66 33.01 5.39
N ASN A 291 -10.25 31.91 5.85
CA ASN A 291 -11.32 31.89 6.87
C ASN A 291 -10.90 31.21 8.18
N VAL A 292 -9.60 31.10 8.44
CA VAL A 292 -9.07 30.23 9.50
C VAL A 292 -8.65 31.04 10.73
N ASN A 293 -9.63 31.53 11.50
CA ASN A 293 -9.39 32.33 12.71
C ASN A 293 -8.72 31.52 13.86
N PHE A 294 -8.70 30.19 13.76
CA PHE A 294 -8.18 29.28 14.79
C PHE A 294 -6.69 28.91 14.58
N LEU A 295 -6.04 29.37 13.52
CA LEU A 295 -4.61 29.08 13.29
C LEU A 295 -3.75 29.55 14.45
N ASN A 296 -4.07 30.70 15.05
CA ASN A 296 -3.31 31.24 16.17
C ASN A 296 -3.34 30.29 17.37
N GLU A 297 -4.50 29.72 17.69
CA GLU A 297 -4.65 28.75 18.80
C GLU A 297 -3.90 27.44 18.51
N VAL A 298 -3.98 26.95 17.26
CA VAL A 298 -3.23 25.78 16.82
C VAL A 298 -1.72 26.04 16.90
N PHE A 299 -1.23 27.17 16.39
CA PHE A 299 0.19 27.49 16.42
C PHE A 299 0.71 27.80 17.82
N GLU A 300 -0.09 28.41 18.70
CA GLU A 300 0.29 28.62 20.10
C GLU A 300 0.53 27.29 20.83
N GLN A 301 -0.32 26.29 20.61
CA GLN A 301 -0.13 24.95 21.18
C GLN A 301 1.01 24.18 20.51
N LEU A 302 1.33 24.49 19.25
CA LEU A 302 2.45 23.90 18.50
C LEU A 302 3.77 24.66 18.69
N ASN A 303 3.83 25.77 19.44
CA ASN A 303 5.05 26.59 19.56
C ASN A 303 6.25 25.83 20.17
N HIS A 304 6.02 24.69 20.84
CA HIS A 304 7.09 23.78 21.25
C HIS A 304 7.81 23.06 20.09
N LEU A 305 7.27 23.12 18.86
CA LEU A 305 7.80 22.47 17.66
C LEU A 305 8.77 23.33 16.85
N CYS A 306 8.81 24.64 17.10
CA CYS A 306 9.60 25.61 16.32
C CYS A 306 10.90 26.04 17.01
N GLN A 307 11.37 25.31 18.03
CA GLN A 307 12.68 25.50 18.68
C GLN A 307 13.72 24.51 18.17
#